data_AF-W1Q0V5-F1
#
_entry.id   AF-W1Q0V5-F1
#
_cell.length_a   1.000
_cell.length_b   1.000
_cell.length_c   1.000
_cell.angle_alpha   90.00
_cell.angle_beta   90.00
_cell.angle_gamma   90.00
#
_symmetry.space_group_name_H-M   'P 1'
#
loop_
_entity.id
_entity.type
_entity.pdbx_description
1 polymer ?
#
loop_
_entity_poly.entity_id
_entity_poly.type
_entity_poly.pdbx_seq_one_letter_code
_entity_poly.pdbx_strand_id
1 'polypeptide(L)'
;MSKNDRYIDQFSRSLYVEYKPHGIDVQCQIPLYVATKMTSVAKPSWFAPTPEVYVSSCLGWVGYEARCIPYLPHAIQSSLACLLPDALLDWLLLRRYLARRQIGISQGHSAKKV
;
A
#
# COMPACT_ATOMS: atom_id res chain seq x y z
N MET A 1 -1.53 -2.06 -8.68
CA MET A 1 -0.63 -2.95 -7.91
C MET A 1 0.50 -3.38 -8.85
N SER A 2 1.77 -3.23 -8.48
CA SER A 2 2.88 -3.58 -9.37
C SER A 2 3.01 -5.10 -9.53
N LYS A 3 3.78 -5.56 -10.53
CA LYS A 3 3.97 -7.01 -10.76
C LYS A 3 4.54 -7.73 -9.53
N ASN A 4 5.49 -7.12 -8.83
CA ASN A 4 6.08 -7.68 -7.61
C ASN A 4 5.06 -7.73 -6.47
N ASP A 5 4.26 -6.68 -6.31
CA ASP A 5 3.23 -6.66 -5.26
C ASP A 5 2.19 -7.76 -5.49
N ARG A 6 1.79 -8.00 -6.74
CA ARG A 6 0.89 -9.11 -7.11
C ARG A 6 1.50 -10.48 -6.85
N TYR A 7 2.81 -10.62 -7.11
CA TYR A 7 3.53 -11.85 -6.83
C TYR A 7 3.56 -12.14 -5.32
N ILE A 8 3.94 -11.14 -4.52
CA ILE A 8 4.01 -11.26 -3.05
C ILE A 8 2.64 -11.62 -2.49
N ASP A 9 1.59 -10.95 -2.94
CA ASP A 9 0.22 -11.23 -2.52
C ASP A 9 -0.20 -12.68 -2.81
N GLN A 10 0.03 -13.17 -4.04
CA GLN A 10 -0.31 -14.54 -4.41
C GLN A 10 0.51 -15.55 -3.62
N PHE A 11 1.80 -15.27 -3.40
CA PHE A 11 2.68 -16.11 -2.61
C PHE A 11 2.24 -16.19 -1.15
N SER A 12 1.96 -15.05 -0.51
CA SER A 12 1.44 -15.00 0.85
C SER A 12 0.10 -15.72 1.00
N ARG A 13 -0.78 -15.65 0.00
CA ARG A 13 -2.06 -16.36 0.01
C ARG A 13 -1.88 -17.88 -0.06
N SER A 14 -0.93 -18.35 -0.86
CA SER A 14 -0.59 -19.79 -0.90
C SER A 14 -0.06 -20.25 0.46
N LEU A 15 0.87 -19.50 1.06
CA LEU A 15 1.39 -19.81 2.40
C LEU A 15 0.28 -19.83 3.46
N TYR A 16 -0.64 -18.87 3.43
CA TYR A 16 -1.78 -18.84 4.37
C TYR A 16 -2.56 -20.16 4.35
N VAL A 17 -2.90 -20.68 3.16
CA VAL A 17 -3.69 -21.91 3.04
C VAL A 17 -2.87 -23.15 3.48
N GLU A 18 -1.58 -23.19 3.15
CA GLU A 18 -0.68 -24.30 3.50
C GLU A 18 -0.42 -24.40 5.01
N TYR A 19 -0.27 -23.25 5.66
CA TYR A 19 0.10 -23.16 7.07
C TYR A 19 -1.09 -23.01 8.03
N LYS A 20 -2.29 -22.72 7.53
CA LYS A 20 -3.52 -22.66 8.34
C LYS A 20 -3.82 -23.95 9.13
N PRO A 21 -3.65 -25.18 8.58
CA PRO A 21 -3.80 -26.42 9.35
C PRO A 21 -2.77 -26.57 10.47
N HIS A 22 -1.62 -25.90 10.36
CA HIS A 22 -0.55 -25.91 11.35
C HIS A 22 -0.71 -24.82 12.43
N GLY A 23 -1.84 -24.09 12.42
CA GLY A 23 -2.10 -23.00 13.36
C GLY A 23 -1.29 -21.73 13.10
N ILE A 24 -0.66 -21.61 11.93
CA ILE A 24 0.13 -20.44 11.54
C ILE A 24 -0.68 -19.60 10.55
N ASP A 25 -0.91 -18.34 10.92
CA ASP A 25 -1.63 -17.36 10.10
C ASP A 25 -0.65 -16.45 9.36
N VAL A 26 -0.74 -16.42 8.03
CA VAL A 26 0.11 -15.58 7.16
C VAL A 26 -0.74 -14.50 6.51
N GLN A 27 -0.41 -13.23 6.75
CA GLN A 27 -1.16 -12.09 6.22
C GLN A 27 -0.33 -11.21 5.29
N CYS A 28 -0.92 -10.87 4.15
CA CYS A 28 -0.42 -9.85 3.26
C CYS A 28 -1.20 -8.55 3.48
N GLN A 29 -0.51 -7.55 4.02
CA GLN A 29 -1.05 -6.20 4.13
C GLN A 29 -0.69 -5.43 2.85
N ILE A 30 -1.70 -4.82 2.24
CA ILE A 30 -1.51 -3.99 1.04
C ILE A 30 -1.72 -2.53 1.46
N PRO A 31 -0.69 -1.86 2.02
CA PRO A 31 -0.76 -0.45 2.34
C PRO A 31 -0.85 0.35 1.03
N LEU A 32 -1.80 1.29 0.97
CA LEU A 32 -1.66 2.42 0.06
C LEU A 32 -0.62 3.40 0.64
N TYR A 33 -0.60 4.65 0.19
CA TYR A 33 0.39 5.61 0.68
C TYR A 33 0.30 5.82 2.20
N VAL A 34 1.46 5.74 2.88
CA VAL A 34 1.63 6.08 4.29
C VAL A 34 2.70 7.16 4.36
N ALA A 35 2.53 8.16 5.21
CA ALA A 35 3.41 9.31 5.37
C ALA A 35 4.72 8.92 6.06
N THR A 36 5.57 8.19 5.35
CA THR A 36 6.90 7.77 5.80
C THR A 36 7.98 8.54 5.07
N LYS A 37 9.19 8.58 5.64
CA LYS A 37 10.37 9.19 4.99
C LYS A 37 10.69 8.57 3.62
N MET A 38 10.27 7.33 3.37
CA MET A 38 10.49 6.60 2.11
C MET A 38 9.54 7.04 0.98
N THR A 39 8.32 7.49 1.30
CA THR A 39 7.28 7.73 0.28
C THR A 39 7.31 9.14 -0.33
N SER A 40 8.26 9.98 0.08
CA SER A 40 8.30 11.43 -0.22
C SER A 40 7.00 12.17 0.13
N VAL A 41 6.11 11.58 0.94
CA VAL A 41 4.93 12.23 1.51
C VAL A 41 5.39 12.97 2.76
N ALA A 42 5.59 14.28 2.67
CA ALA A 42 6.08 15.07 3.80
C ALA A 42 5.00 15.38 4.85
N LYS A 43 3.71 15.38 4.46
CA LYS A 43 2.60 15.73 5.34
C LYS A 43 1.58 14.59 5.41
N PRO A 44 1.22 14.11 6.62
CA PRO A 44 0.13 13.17 6.76
C PRO A 44 -1.17 13.80 6.27
N SER A 45 -2.04 12.97 5.72
CA SER A 45 -3.36 13.36 5.25
C SER A 45 -4.35 12.22 5.48
N TRP A 46 -5.63 12.48 5.26
CA TRP A 46 -6.67 11.46 5.43
C TRP A 46 -6.47 10.21 4.54
N PHE A 47 -5.83 10.37 3.38
CA PHE A 47 -5.49 9.26 2.47
C PHE A 47 -4.04 8.79 2.58
N ALA A 48 -3.23 9.46 3.41
CA ALA A 48 -1.86 9.10 3.69
C ALA A 48 -1.59 9.24 5.19
N PRO A 49 -2.03 8.27 6.01
CA PRO A 49 -1.88 8.33 7.47
C PRO A 49 -0.41 8.29 7.88
N THR A 50 -0.12 8.64 9.14
CA THR A 50 1.22 8.39 9.70
C THR A 50 1.45 6.88 9.89
N PRO A 51 2.71 6.42 10.00
CA PRO A 51 3.02 5.03 10.28
C PRO A 51 2.31 4.50 11.53
N GLU A 52 2.25 5.30 12.58
CA GLU A 52 1.68 4.92 13.88
C GLU A 52 0.17 4.66 13.77
N VAL A 53 -0.54 5.54 13.06
CA VAL A 53 -1.99 5.38 12.79
C VAL A 53 -2.25 4.16 11.92
N TYR A 54 -1.41 3.94 10.91
CA TYR A 54 -1.52 2.78 10.05
C TYR A 54 -1.32 1.47 10.85
N VAL A 55 -0.25 1.38 11.63
CA VAL A 55 0.07 0.21 12.48
C VAL A 55 -1.04 -0.03 13.51
N SER A 56 -1.54 1.01 14.16
CA SER A 56 -2.66 0.89 15.10
C SER A 56 -3.90 0.29 14.44
N SER A 57 -4.17 0.64 13.19
CA SER A 57 -5.27 0.03 12.42
C SER A 57 -4.96 -1.44 12.09
N CYS A 58 -3.71 -1.78 11.76
CA CYS A 58 -3.30 -3.15 11.45
C CYS A 58 -3.47 -4.13 12.62
N LEU A 59 -3.23 -3.68 13.86
CA LEU A 59 -3.29 -4.55 15.05
C LEU A 59 -4.68 -5.16 15.25
N GLY A 60 -5.75 -4.44 14.88
CA GLY A 60 -7.12 -4.96 14.97
C GLY A 60 -7.48 -6.01 13.90
N TRP A 61 -6.66 -6.18 12.87
CA TRP A 61 -6.91 -7.08 11.74
C TRP A 61 -6.11 -8.38 11.79
N VAL A 62 -5.23 -8.54 12.78
CA VAL A 62 -4.43 -9.76 12.95
C VAL A 62 -5.35 -10.94 13.23
N GLY A 63 -5.36 -11.91 12.33
CA GLY A 63 -6.01 -13.21 12.47
C GLY A 63 -7.33 -13.36 11.74
N TYR A 64 -7.75 -12.34 10.97
CA TYR A 64 -9.03 -12.36 10.25
C TYR A 64 -8.90 -12.98 8.85
N GLU A 65 -8.09 -12.37 7.97
CA GLU A 65 -8.08 -12.68 6.53
C GLU A 65 -6.67 -12.63 5.95
N ALA A 66 -6.38 -13.51 4.98
CA ALA A 66 -5.06 -13.63 4.35
C ALA A 66 -4.57 -12.35 3.63
N ARG A 67 -5.51 -11.52 3.17
CA ARG A 67 -5.24 -10.21 2.57
C ARG A 67 -6.09 -9.16 3.28
N CYS A 68 -5.47 -8.08 3.75
CA CYS A 68 -6.19 -7.02 4.44
C CYS A 68 -5.74 -5.62 4.01
N ILE A 69 -6.71 -4.69 4.03
CA ILE A 69 -6.50 -3.24 3.90
C ILE A 69 -6.99 -2.63 5.22
N PRO A 70 -6.14 -2.60 6.26
CA PRO A 70 -6.58 -2.38 7.63
C PRO A 70 -7.03 -0.95 7.91
N TYR A 71 -6.62 0.02 7.08
CA TYR A 71 -7.00 1.42 7.21
C TYR A 71 -8.25 1.74 6.39
N LEU A 72 -9.33 2.15 7.04
CA LEU A 72 -10.64 2.35 6.39
C LEU A 72 -10.62 3.30 5.18
N PRO A 73 -9.97 4.49 5.23
CA PRO A 73 -9.87 5.35 4.05
C PRO A 73 -9.15 4.69 2.87
N HIS A 74 -8.17 3.82 3.13
CA HIS A 74 -7.50 3.02 2.10
C HIS A 74 -8.44 1.95 1.52
N ALA A 75 -9.29 1.33 2.35
CA ALA A 75 -10.30 0.40 1.88
C ALA A 75 -11.29 1.09 0.92
N ILE A 76 -11.76 2.28 1.26
CA ILE A 76 -12.63 3.09 0.38
C ILE A 76 -11.93 3.42 -0.95
N GLN A 77 -10.65 3.82 -0.91
CA GLN A 77 -9.88 4.06 -2.13
C GLN A 77 -9.75 2.82 -3.01
N SER A 78 -9.51 1.66 -2.40
CA SER A 78 -9.44 0.38 -3.09
C SER A 78 -10.77 0.00 -3.73
N SER A 79 -11.88 0.14 -3.00
CA SER A 79 -13.23 -0.11 -3.52
C SER A 79 -13.57 0.80 -4.69
N LEU A 80 -13.24 2.09 -4.62
CA LEU A 80 -13.44 3.03 -5.73
C LEU A 80 -12.56 2.68 -6.93
N ALA A 81 -11.32 2.23 -6.71
CA ALA A 81 -10.44 1.79 -7.78
C ALA A 81 -11.01 0.57 -8.53
N CYS A 82 -11.66 -0.37 -7.82
CA CYS A 82 -12.33 -1.52 -8.43
C CYS A 82 -13.56 -1.16 -9.28
N LEU A 83 -14.13 0.03 -9.13
CA LEU A 83 -15.25 0.49 -9.95
C LEU A 83 -14.81 1.12 -11.29
N LEU A 84 -13.52 1.46 -11.43
CA LEU A 84 -12.98 2.09 -12.63
C LEU A 84 -12.52 1.01 -13.63
N PRO A 85 -12.68 1.23 -14.95
CA PRO A 85 -12.07 0.37 -15.95
C PRO A 85 -10.54 0.32 -15.82
N ASP A 86 -9.95 -0.87 -16.02
CA ASP A 86 -8.51 -1.10 -15.85
C ASP A 86 -7.64 -0.10 -16.62
N ALA A 87 -8.00 0.19 -17.89
CA ALA A 87 -7.25 1.13 -18.72
C ALA A 87 -7.22 2.55 -18.14
N LEU A 88 -8.33 3.01 -17.55
CA LEU A 88 -8.44 4.32 -16.92
C LEU A 88 -7.66 4.36 -15.61
N LEU A 89 -7.77 3.30 -14.80
CA LEU A 89 -7.05 3.16 -13.54
C LEU A 89 -5.53 3.15 -13.78
N ASP A 90 -5.06 2.35 -14.74
CA ASP A 90 -3.64 2.24 -15.10
C ASP A 90 -3.09 3.57 -15.61
N TRP A 91 -3.85 4.28 -16.46
CA TRP A 91 -3.45 5.60 -16.94
C TRP A 91 -3.30 6.61 -15.79
N LEU A 92 -4.28 6.66 -14.87
CA LEU A 92 -4.26 7.54 -13.71
C LEU A 92 -3.09 7.22 -12.78
N LEU A 93 -2.89 5.93 -12.48
CA LEU A 93 -1.81 5.46 -11.62
C LEU A 93 -0.45 5.79 -12.24
N LEU A 94 -0.24 5.50 -13.52
CA LEU A 94 1.00 5.82 -14.22
C LEU A 94 1.32 7.32 -14.15
N ARG A 95 0.33 8.18 -14.43
CA ARG A 95 0.50 9.63 -14.33
C ARG A 95 0.90 10.08 -12.92
N ARG A 96 0.27 9.50 -11.89
CA ARG A 96 0.61 9.78 -10.48
C ARG A 96 2.01 9.29 -10.15
N TYR A 97 2.40 8.07 -10.54
CA TYR A 97 3.74 7.52 -10.29
C TYR A 97 4.83 8.36 -10.95
N LEU A 98 4.63 8.79 -12.20
CA LEU A 98 5.58 9.65 -12.91
C LEU A 98 5.74 11.02 -12.24
N ALA A 99 4.63 11.66 -11.86
CA ALA A 99 4.68 12.93 -11.14
C ALA A 99 5.43 12.81 -9.80
N ARG A 100 5.19 11.72 -9.05
CA ARG A 100 5.88 11.46 -7.78
C ARG A 100 7.37 11.15 -7.97
N ARG A 101 7.72 10.41 -9.03
CA ARG A 101 9.13 10.15 -9.37
C ARG A 101 9.87 11.45 -9.65
N GLN A 102 9.26 12.40 -10.37
CA GLN A 102 9.85 13.71 -10.60
C GLN A 102 10.09 14.47 -9.29
N ILE A 103 9.12 14.45 -8.36
CA ILE A 103 9.26 15.07 -7.02
C ILE A 103 10.40 14.42 -6.22
N GLY A 104 10.52 13.09 -6.26
CA GLY A 104 11.61 12.38 -5.58
C GLY A 104 13.00 12.75 -6.14
N ILE A 105 13.11 12.85 -7.47
CA ILE A 105 14.34 13.27 -8.15
C ILE A 105 14.69 14.73 -7.79
N SER A 106 13.72 15.64 -7.76
CA SER A 106 13.97 17.05 -7.41
C SER A 106 14.40 17.22 -5.95
N GLN A 107 13.81 16.46 -5.01
CA GLN A 107 14.22 16.44 -3.61
C GLN A 107 15.64 15.90 -3.44
N GLY A 108 16.01 14.85 -4.17
CA GLY A 108 17.37 14.29 -4.16
C GLY A 108 18.44 15.25 -4.68
N HIS A 109 18.13 16.04 -5.71
CA HIS A 109 19.03 17.11 -6.19
C HIS A 109 19.18 18.26 -5.19
N SER A 110 18.10 18.62 -4.48
CA SER A 110 18.13 19.68 -3.47
C SER A 110 18.92 19.26 -2.22
N ALA A 111 18.88 17.98 -1.84
CA ALA A 111 19.62 17.43 -0.70
C ALA A 111 21.14 17.30 -0.94
N LYS A 112 21.60 17.32 -2.20
CA LYS A 112 23.04 17.30 -2.56
C LYS A 112 23.69 18.69 -2.66
N LYS A 113 22.89 19.76 -2.60
CA LYS A 113 23.35 21.15 -2.70
C LYS A 113 23.58 21.83 -1.33
N VAL A 114 23.39 21.09 -0.24
CA VAL A 114 23.70 21.47 1.14
C VAL A 114 24.90 20.67 1.59
#